data_AF-A0A3M1EEN5-F1
#
_entry.id   AF-A0A3M1EEN5-F1
#
_cell.length_a   1.000
_cell.length_b   1.000
_cell.length_c   1.000
_cell.angle_alpha   90.00
_cell.angle_beta   90.00
_cell.angle_gamma   90.00
#
_symmetry.space_group_name_H-M   'P 1'
#
loop_
_entity.id
_entity.type
_entity.pdbx_description
1 polymer ?
#
loop_
_entity_poly.entity_id
_entity_poly.type
_entity_poly.pdbx_seq_one_letter_code
_entity_poly.pdbx_strand_id
1 'polypeptide(L)'
;MLEQMMVIFVAALTLALGATPVARRLAVRTNMVDRPSLRKFHASPTPLLGGAAIYAAFILALILFGDYFYVSQVIGILVGATLISFWGLWDDRVALKPWVKLLGQLIPVTALVATGVQVTAFRIPVVNILVTFLWVLFITNAVNFLDN
;
A
#
# COMPACT_ATOMS: atom_id res chain seq x y z
N MET A 1 -12.28 7.75 20.73
CA MET A 1 -11.09 7.25 19.99
C MET A 1 -11.13 5.74 19.76
N LEU A 2 -11.13 4.89 20.80
CA LEU A 2 -11.16 3.42 20.61
C LEU A 2 -12.41 2.93 19.86
N GLU A 3 -13.60 3.40 20.24
CA GLU A 3 -14.86 3.02 19.57
C GLU A 3 -14.83 3.33 18.07
N GLN A 4 -14.36 4.53 17.71
CA GLN A 4 -14.22 4.94 16.31
C GLN A 4 -13.20 4.08 15.55
N MET A 5 -12.06 3.76 16.16
CA MET A 5 -11.07 2.85 15.56
C MET A 5 -11.68 1.46 15.30
N MET A 6 -12.50 0.95 16.21
CA MET A 6 -13.22 -0.31 16.00
C MET A 6 -14.23 -0.21 14.85
N VAL A 7 -14.98 0.89 14.76
CA VAL A 7 -15.92 1.13 13.65
C VAL A 7 -15.20 1.16 12.31
N ILE A 8 -14.09 1.90 12.20
CA ILE A 8 -13.28 1.96 10.98
C ILE A 8 -12.73 0.57 10.63
N PHE A 9 -12.21 -0.18 11.61
CA PHE A 9 -11.69 -1.53 11.39
C PHE A 9 -12.77 -2.49 10.88
N VAL A 10 -13.92 -2.54 11.53
CA VAL A 10 -15.04 -3.42 11.13
C VAL A 10 -15.60 -3.02 9.77
N ALA A 11 -15.71 -1.71 9.50
CA ALA A 11 -16.14 -1.20 8.20
C ALA A 11 -15.15 -1.61 7.09
N ALA A 12 -13.85 -1.38 7.30
CA ALA A 12 -12.80 -1.74 6.35
C ALA A 12 -12.77 -3.25 6.09
N LEU A 13 -12.88 -4.08 7.14
CA LEU A 13 -12.95 -5.53 7.03
C LEU A 13 -14.16 -5.97 6.20
N THR A 14 -15.35 -5.44 6.51
CA THR A 14 -16.60 -5.79 5.82
C THR A 14 -16.55 -5.39 4.34
N LEU A 15 -16.08 -4.17 4.06
CA LEU A 15 -15.89 -3.67 2.71
C LEU A 15 -14.86 -4.51 1.94
N ALA A 16 -13.74 -4.89 2.58
CA ALA A 16 -12.71 -5.73 1.96
C ALA A 16 -13.23 -7.14 1.63
N LEU A 17 -14.01 -7.76 2.53
CA LEU A 17 -14.64 -9.06 2.29
C LEU A 17 -15.58 -9.03 1.06
N GLY A 18 -16.33 -7.93 0.89
CA GLY A 18 -17.17 -7.72 -0.30
C GLY A 18 -16.40 -7.36 -1.57
N ALA A 19 -15.36 -6.53 -1.46
CA ALA A 19 -14.57 -6.04 -2.59
C ALA A 19 -13.64 -7.11 -3.18
N THR A 20 -13.09 -8.00 -2.35
CA THR A 20 -12.14 -9.05 -2.76
C THR A 20 -12.68 -9.97 -3.87
N PRO A 21 -13.90 -10.55 -3.79
CA PRO A 21 -14.43 -11.37 -4.88
C PRO A 21 -14.70 -10.57 -6.15
N VAL A 22 -15.07 -9.28 -6.03
CA VAL A 22 -15.24 -8.38 -7.19
C VAL A 22 -13.90 -8.12 -7.86
N ALA A 23 -12.87 -7.80 -7.08
CA ALA A 23 -11.50 -7.59 -7.55
C ALA A 23 -10.93 -8.85 -8.20
N ARG A 24 -11.20 -10.04 -7.65
CA ARG A 24 -10.87 -11.32 -8.28
C ARG A 24 -11.50 -11.46 -9.67
N ARG A 25 -12.80 -11.20 -9.80
CA ARG A 25 -13.50 -11.26 -11.10
C ARG A 25 -12.93 -10.25 -12.09
N LEU A 26 -12.64 -9.03 -11.63
CA LEU A 26 -12.06 -7.98 -12.46
C LEU A 26 -10.66 -8.39 -12.94
N ALA A 27 -9.81 -8.88 -12.05
CA ALA A 27 -8.45 -9.32 -12.37
C ALA A 27 -8.43 -10.40 -13.44
N VAL A 28 -9.32 -11.39 -13.35
CA VAL A 28 -9.45 -12.44 -14.37
C VAL A 28 -9.94 -11.84 -15.70
N ARG A 29 -10.94 -10.94 -15.67
CA ARG A 29 -11.47 -10.29 -16.88
C ARG A 29 -10.46 -9.38 -17.58
N THR A 30 -9.60 -8.69 -16.83
CA THR A 30 -8.57 -7.80 -17.37
C THR A 30 -7.23 -8.50 -17.61
N ASN A 31 -7.17 -9.82 -17.39
CA ASN A 31 -5.96 -10.64 -17.46
C ASN A 31 -4.82 -10.09 -16.55
N MET A 32 -5.20 -9.42 -15.44
CA MET A 32 -4.30 -9.04 -14.34
C MET A 32 -4.15 -10.22 -13.38
N VAL A 33 -3.60 -11.30 -13.92
CA VAL A 33 -3.33 -12.55 -13.20
C VAL A 33 -1.86 -12.85 -13.30
N ASP A 34 -1.28 -13.28 -12.18
CA ASP A 34 0.04 -13.86 -12.16
C ASP A 34 -0.05 -15.31 -12.65
N ARG A 35 0.81 -15.67 -13.60
CA ARG A 35 0.79 -16.98 -14.24
C ARG A 35 1.89 -17.86 -13.65
N PRO A 36 1.64 -19.18 -13.53
CA PRO A 36 2.65 -20.11 -13.04
C PRO A 36 3.95 -19.98 -13.82
N SER A 37 5.07 -19.96 -13.10
CA SER A 37 6.42 -20.00 -13.68
C SER A 37 7.27 -20.99 -12.89
N LEU A 38 8.40 -21.42 -13.46
CA LEU A 38 9.33 -22.38 -12.84
C LEU A 38 9.85 -21.95 -11.44
N ARG A 39 9.66 -20.67 -11.07
CA ARG A 39 10.06 -20.11 -9.78
C ARG A 39 8.92 -19.95 -8.77
N LYS A 40 7.66 -20.25 -9.13
CA LYS A 40 6.47 -19.97 -8.30
C LYS A 40 5.80 -21.25 -7.82
N PHE A 41 5.35 -21.26 -6.57
CA PHE A 41 4.71 -22.40 -5.92
C PHE A 41 3.27 -22.70 -6.41
N HIS A 42 2.62 -21.74 -7.06
CA HIS A 42 1.23 -21.87 -7.51
C HIS A 42 1.11 -22.49 -8.91
N ALA A 43 0.31 -23.56 -9.03
CA ALA A 43 0.04 -24.25 -10.30
C ALA A 43 -1.09 -23.62 -11.12
N SER A 44 -1.89 -22.72 -10.52
CA SER A 44 -2.99 -22.01 -11.17
C SER A 44 -2.77 -20.49 -11.18
N PRO A 45 -3.31 -19.76 -12.17
CA PRO A 45 -3.18 -18.30 -12.20
C PRO A 45 -3.79 -17.62 -10.97
N THR A 46 -3.02 -16.76 -10.31
CA THR A 46 -3.42 -16.03 -9.10
C THR A 46 -3.83 -14.58 -9.43
N PRO A 47 -5.01 -14.11 -9.01
CA PRO A 47 -5.45 -12.73 -9.24
C PRO A 47 -4.59 -11.68 -8.52
N LEU A 48 -4.17 -10.61 -9.21
CA LEU A 48 -3.27 -9.57 -8.65
C LEU A 48 -3.97 -8.40 -7.95
N LEU A 49 -5.31 -8.27 -8.04
CA LEU A 49 -6.04 -7.09 -7.53
C LEU A 49 -6.47 -7.18 -6.06
N GLY A 50 -6.04 -8.20 -5.31
CA GLY A 50 -6.44 -8.39 -3.92
C GLY A 50 -6.00 -7.23 -3.00
N GLY A 51 -4.73 -6.83 -3.09
CA GLY A 51 -4.20 -5.70 -2.31
C GLY A 51 -4.91 -4.38 -2.61
N ALA A 52 -5.22 -4.13 -3.89
CA ALA A 52 -5.99 -2.95 -4.29
C ALA A 52 -7.41 -2.93 -3.70
N ALA A 53 -8.05 -4.10 -3.56
CA ALA A 53 -9.37 -4.22 -2.93
C ALA A 53 -9.33 -3.88 -1.44
N ILE A 54 -8.34 -4.42 -0.71
CA ILE A 54 -8.13 -4.14 0.72
C ILE A 54 -7.83 -2.65 0.91
N TYR A 55 -6.96 -2.09 0.08
CA TYR A 55 -6.61 -0.68 0.11
C TYR A 55 -7.83 0.21 -0.11
N ALA A 56 -8.60 -0.02 -1.18
CA ALA A 56 -9.80 0.76 -1.49
C ALA A 56 -10.85 0.68 -0.36
N ALA A 57 -11.04 -0.50 0.23
CA ALA A 57 -11.93 -0.68 1.37
C ALA A 57 -11.49 0.10 2.60
N PHE A 58 -10.19 0.12 2.89
CA PHE A 58 -9.62 0.89 4.01
C PHE A 58 -9.79 2.40 3.80
N ILE A 59 -9.48 2.91 2.60
CA ILE A 59 -9.68 4.33 2.26
C ILE A 59 -11.14 4.73 2.39
N LEU A 60 -12.06 3.91 1.88
CA LEU A 60 -13.49 4.18 1.95
C LEU A 60 -13.97 4.21 3.41
N ALA A 61 -13.52 3.27 4.25
CA ALA A 61 -13.85 3.27 5.67
C ALA A 61 -13.32 4.52 6.39
N LEU A 62 -12.11 4.98 6.07
CA LEU A 62 -11.56 6.22 6.62
C LEU A 62 -12.37 7.46 6.19
N ILE A 63 -12.79 7.54 4.93
CA ILE A 63 -13.62 8.66 4.45
C ILE A 63 -14.99 8.68 5.14
N LEU A 64 -15.58 7.52 5.37
CA LEU A 64 -16.93 7.42 5.94
C LEU A 64 -16.95 7.61 7.46
N PHE A 65 -15.92 7.16 8.18
CA PHE A 65 -15.95 7.04 9.64
C PHE A 65 -14.75 7.69 10.36
N GLY A 66 -13.76 8.22 9.63
CA GLY A 66 -12.56 8.83 10.19
C GLY A 66 -12.77 10.25 10.71
N ASP A 67 -12.10 10.58 11.82
CA ASP A 67 -12.00 11.95 12.34
C ASP A 67 -10.87 12.70 11.65
N TYR A 68 -11.17 13.90 11.15
CA TYR A 68 -10.25 14.71 10.36
C TYR A 68 -9.33 15.61 11.22
N PHE A 69 -8.95 15.18 12.43
CA PHE A 69 -8.15 15.99 13.36
C PHE A 69 -6.68 16.21 12.92
N TYR A 70 -6.20 15.47 11.92
CA TYR A 70 -4.84 15.57 11.34
C TYR A 70 -4.88 15.52 9.80
N VAL A 71 -5.66 16.43 9.20
CA VAL A 71 -5.93 16.42 7.75
C VAL A 71 -4.66 16.30 6.92
N SER A 72 -3.59 17.04 7.21
CA SER A 72 -2.36 17.01 6.42
C SER A 72 -1.60 15.68 6.51
N GLN A 73 -1.43 15.12 7.72
CA GLN A 73 -0.77 13.83 7.91
C GLN A 73 -1.59 12.70 7.32
N VAL A 74 -2.90 12.69 7.55
CA VAL A 74 -3.82 11.71 6.97
C VAL A 74 -3.74 11.78 5.45
N ILE A 75 -3.88 12.97 4.84
CA ILE A 75 -3.74 13.14 3.39
C ILE A 75 -2.39 12.64 2.90
N GLY A 76 -1.28 12.96 3.59
CA GLY A 76 0.05 12.49 3.19
C GLY A 76 0.19 10.97 3.22
N ILE A 77 -0.35 10.32 4.26
CA ILE A 77 -0.41 8.86 4.36
C ILE A 77 -1.26 8.29 3.22
N LEU A 78 -2.44 8.84 2.94
CA LEU A 78 -3.32 8.34 1.87
C LEU A 78 -2.71 8.56 0.49
N VAL A 79 -2.08 9.71 0.24
CA VAL A 79 -1.40 9.99 -1.03
C VAL A 79 -0.21 9.06 -1.20
N GLY A 80 0.65 8.93 -0.19
CA GLY A 80 1.79 8.00 -0.22
C GLY A 80 1.36 6.55 -0.41
N ALA A 81 0.33 6.11 0.32
CA ALA A 81 -0.23 4.76 0.20
C ALA A 81 -0.87 4.51 -1.17
N THR A 82 -1.55 5.51 -1.74
CA THR A 82 -2.13 5.43 -3.09
C THR A 82 -1.02 5.25 -4.13
N LEU A 83 0.00 6.11 -4.08
CA LEU A 83 1.12 6.10 -5.01
C LEU A 83 1.91 4.79 -4.93
N ILE A 84 2.21 4.29 -3.73
CA ILE A 84 2.94 3.03 -3.56
C ILE A 84 2.10 1.81 -3.97
N SER A 85 0.79 1.85 -3.74
CA SER A 85 -0.15 0.80 -4.19
C SER A 85 -0.20 0.72 -5.71
N PHE A 86 -0.29 1.86 -6.41
CA PHE A 86 -0.22 1.90 -7.87
C PHE A 86 1.15 1.45 -8.40
N TRP A 87 2.23 1.87 -7.74
CA TRP A 87 3.58 1.47 -8.12
C TRP A 87 3.78 -0.05 -7.98
N GLY A 88 3.31 -0.63 -6.87
CA GLY A 88 3.31 -2.08 -6.64
C GLY A 88 2.47 -2.83 -7.68
N LEU A 89 1.26 -2.35 -7.97
CA LEU A 89 0.40 -2.98 -8.98
C LEU A 89 1.00 -2.92 -10.39
N TRP A 90 1.70 -1.82 -10.71
CA TRP A 90 2.44 -1.70 -11.97
C TRP A 90 3.63 -2.67 -12.03
N ASP A 91 4.35 -2.80 -10.92
CA ASP A 91 5.44 -3.76 -10.77
C ASP A 91 4.96 -5.20 -10.95
N ASP A 92 3.85 -5.59 -10.32
CA ASP A 92 3.27 -6.94 -10.46
C ASP A 92 2.90 -7.25 -11.91
N ARG A 93 2.51 -6.23 -12.68
CA ARG A 93 2.12 -6.39 -14.09
C ARG A 93 3.31 -6.49 -15.04
N VAL A 94 4.36 -5.70 -14.81
CA VAL A 94 5.47 -5.53 -15.77
C VAL A 94 6.76 -6.22 -15.33
N ALA A 95 6.84 -6.68 -14.08
CA ALA A 95 8.03 -7.26 -13.46
C ALA A 95 9.24 -6.33 -13.58
N LEU A 96 9.23 -5.21 -12.85
CA LEU A 96 10.27 -4.19 -12.97
C LEU A 96 11.62 -4.68 -12.46
N LYS A 97 12.69 -4.10 -13.00
CA LYS A 97 14.05 -4.29 -12.48
C LYS A 97 14.17 -3.74 -11.05
N PRO A 98 14.93 -4.40 -10.15
CA PRO A 98 15.00 -4.00 -8.74
C PRO A 98 15.29 -2.51 -8.48
N TRP A 99 16.21 -1.91 -9.25
CA TRP A 99 16.53 -0.49 -9.12
C TRP A 99 15.41 0.44 -9.58
N VAL A 100 14.62 0.03 -10.57
CA VAL A 100 13.43 0.79 -11.00
C VAL A 100 12.37 0.75 -9.91
N LYS A 101 12.16 -0.42 -9.28
CA LYS A 101 11.24 -0.56 -8.14
C LYS A 101 11.60 0.43 -7.03
N LEU A 102 12.88 0.45 -6.62
CA LEU A 102 13.38 1.33 -5.57
C LEU A 102 13.23 2.82 -5.92
N LEU A 103 13.59 3.22 -7.15
CA LEU A 103 13.49 4.62 -7.57
C LEU A 103 12.04 5.12 -7.56
N GLY A 104 11.08 4.33 -8.01
CA GLY A 104 9.69 4.76 -8.01
C GLY A 104 9.06 4.81 -6.61
N GLN A 105 9.58 4.07 -5.63
CA GLN A 105 9.18 4.19 -4.22
C GLN A 105 9.65 5.52 -3.58
N LEU A 106 10.61 6.25 -4.17
CA LEU A 106 11.04 7.55 -3.64
C LEU A 106 9.93 8.60 -3.71
N ILE A 107 9.06 8.53 -4.72
CA ILE A 107 7.95 9.48 -4.90
C ILE A 107 6.92 9.38 -3.75
N PRO A 108 6.32 8.20 -3.43
CA PRO A 108 5.38 8.08 -2.32
C PRO A 108 6.01 8.44 -0.98
N VAL A 109 7.27 8.08 -0.74
CA VAL A 109 7.98 8.41 0.50
C VAL A 109 8.20 9.91 0.64
N THR A 110 8.54 10.60 -0.45
CA THR A 110 8.68 12.06 -0.45
C THR A 110 7.35 12.75 -0.14
N ALA A 111 6.25 12.28 -0.73
CA ALA A 111 4.91 12.81 -0.45
C ALA A 111 4.51 12.63 1.02
N LEU A 112 4.88 11.49 1.63
CA LEU A 112 4.66 11.22 3.05
C LEU A 112 5.47 12.18 3.94
N VAL A 113 6.77 12.33 3.69
CA VAL A 113 7.65 13.20 4.48
C VAL A 113 7.24 14.67 4.34
N ALA A 114 6.78 15.09 3.16
CA ALA A 114 6.34 16.46 2.89
C ALA A 114 5.16 16.91 3.77
N THR A 115 4.36 15.98 4.31
CA THR A 115 3.26 16.30 5.25
C THR A 115 3.70 16.26 6.72
N GLY A 116 5.00 16.10 6.98
CA GLY A 116 5.56 16.00 8.32
C GLY A 116 5.48 14.60 8.92
N VAL A 117 5.05 13.59 8.15
CA VAL A 117 5.05 12.20 8.60
C VAL A 117 6.45 11.61 8.43
N GLN A 118 7.20 11.63 9.53
CA GLN A 118 8.57 11.16 9.59
C GLN A 118 8.92 10.71 11.01
N VAL A 119 10.03 9.99 11.13
CA VAL A 119 10.67 9.70 12.42
C VAL A 119 10.99 11.00 13.15
N THR A 120 10.80 11.06 14.46
CA THR A 120 11.11 12.24 15.30
C THR A 120 12.08 11.92 16.44
N ALA A 121 12.80 10.80 16.33
CA ALA A 121 13.69 10.27 17.37
C ALA A 121 15.01 11.06 17.51
N PHE A 122 15.46 11.74 16.46
CA PHE A 122 16.75 12.43 16.44
C PHE A 122 16.57 13.95 16.51
N ARG A 123 17.53 14.65 17.14
CA ARG A 123 17.56 16.12 17.16
C ARG A 123 17.89 16.75 15.80
N ILE A 124 18.48 15.97 14.89
CA ILE A 124 18.91 16.43 13.57
C ILE A 124 17.80 16.10 12.56
N PRO A 125 17.10 17.09 11.98
CA PRO A 125 15.96 16.85 11.08
C PRO A 125 16.32 16.02 9.85
N VAL A 126 17.51 16.22 9.28
CA VAL A 126 17.96 15.44 8.11
C VAL A 126 18.10 13.95 8.44
N VAL A 127 18.55 13.61 9.65
CA VAL A 127 18.67 12.21 10.08
C VAL A 127 17.28 11.57 10.19
N ASN A 128 16.30 12.28 10.74
CA ASN A 128 14.90 11.85 10.79
C ASN A 128 14.33 11.54 9.40
N ILE A 129 14.58 12.41 8.42
CA ILE A 129 14.15 12.21 7.03
C ILE A 129 14.84 10.97 6.44
N LEU A 130 16.17 10.88 6.53
CA LEU A 130 16.93 9.76 5.97
C LEU A 130 16.50 8.42 6.57
N VAL A 131 16.29 8.36 7.89
CA VAL A 131 15.81 7.16 8.55
C VAL A 131 14.38 6.81 8.10
N THR A 132 13.52 7.81 7.89
CA THR A 132 12.17 7.58 7.35
C THR A 132 12.22 6.97 5.96
N PHE A 133 13.07 7.51 5.08
CA PHE A 133 13.27 6.96 3.74
C PHE A 133 13.77 5.52 3.79
N LEU A 134 14.83 5.27 4.56
CA LEU A 134 15.38 3.93 4.72
C LEU A 134 14.34 2.96 5.28
N TRP A 135 13.58 3.37 6.29
CA TRP A 135 12.56 2.55 6.93
C TRP A 135 11.44 2.17 5.98
N VAL A 136 10.85 3.15 5.27
CA VAL A 136 9.73 2.88 4.37
C VAL A 136 10.19 2.03 3.18
N LEU A 137 11.33 2.36 2.56
CA LEU A 137 11.87 1.53 1.48
C LEU A 137 12.18 0.12 1.98
N PHE A 138 12.81 -0.02 3.14
CA PHE A 138 13.14 -1.33 3.70
C PHE A 138 11.88 -2.17 3.95
N ILE A 139 10.88 -1.64 4.66
CA ILE A 139 9.70 -2.43 5.04
C ILE A 139 8.86 -2.79 3.81
N THR A 140 8.72 -1.90 2.83
CA THR A 140 8.00 -2.19 1.59
C THR A 140 8.66 -3.32 0.82
N ASN A 141 9.99 -3.28 0.65
CA ASN A 141 10.69 -4.34 -0.07
C ASN A 141 10.74 -5.64 0.74
N ALA A 142 10.90 -5.58 2.07
CA ALA A 142 10.89 -6.76 2.93
C ALA A 142 9.56 -7.53 2.83
N VAL A 143 8.42 -6.82 2.87
CA VAL A 143 7.09 -7.46 2.70
C VAL A 143 6.92 -8.01 1.28
N ASN A 144 7.35 -7.26 0.24
CA ASN A 144 7.28 -7.74 -1.14
C ASN A 144 8.14 -8.99 -1.39
N PHE A 145 9.28 -9.13 -0.72
CA PHE A 145 10.12 -10.33 -0.78
C PHE A 145 9.54 -11.53 -0.01
N LEU A 146 8.75 -11.29 1.04
CA LEU A 146 8.11 -12.37 1.79
C LEU A 146 6.91 -12.97 1.04
N ASP A 147 6.24 -12.18 0.20
CA ASP A 147 5.04 -12.58 -0.55
C ASP A 147 5.36 -13.23 -1.91
N ASN A 148 6.55 -12.96 -2.49
CA ASN A 148 6.99 -13.47 -3.80
C ASN A 148 7.90 -14.70 -3.70
#